data_AF-A0AAN7ZRA4-F1
#
_entry.id   AF-A0AAN7ZRA4-F1
#
_cell.length_a   1.000
_cell.length_b   1.000
_cell.length_c   1.000
_cell.angle_alpha   90.00
_cell.angle_beta   90.00
_cell.angle_gamma   90.00
#
_symmetry.space_group_name_H-M   'P 1'
#
loop_
_entity.id
_entity.type
_entity.pdbx_description
1 polymer ?
#
loop_
_entity_poly.entity_id
_entity_poly.type
_entity_poly.pdbx_seq_one_letter_code
_entity_poly.pdbx_strand_id
1 'polypeptide(L)'
;MGDLVVLKRVANDRHKLSPPCKGPYEVVGKKSPGRYLLKGVSPLLRDTAAAGEHLKKWYEWYRELCDAMINGDNDDETGEDS
;
A
#
# COMPACT_ATOMS: atom_id res chain seq x y z
N MET A 1 9.20 -9.43 -14.03
CA MET A 1 7.76 -9.67 -14.28
C MET A 1 7.34 -10.74 -13.29
N GLY A 2 6.21 -10.56 -12.60
CA GLY A 2 5.81 -11.39 -11.46
C GLY A 2 6.10 -10.78 -10.08
N ASP A 3 6.61 -9.55 -10.01
CA ASP A 3 6.84 -8.88 -8.73
C ASP A 3 5.52 -8.48 -8.08
N LEU A 4 5.38 -8.77 -6.77
CA LEU A 4 4.24 -8.33 -5.97
C LEU A 4 4.48 -6.94 -5.39
N VAL A 5 3.56 -6.04 -5.64
CA VAL A 5 3.63 -4.63 -5.22
C VAL A 5 2.33 -4.16 -4.58
N VAL A 6 2.41 -3.08 -3.82
CA VAL A 6 1.26 -2.26 -3.42
C VAL A 6 1.33 -0.90 -4.10
N LEU A 7 0.15 -0.32 -4.33
CA LEU A 7 -0.01 1.05 -4.77
C LEU A 7 -0.14 1.95 -3.53
N LYS A 8 0.77 2.91 -3.37
CA LYS A 8 0.66 3.96 -2.35
C LYS A 8 -0.51 4.87 -2.68
N ARG A 9 -1.42 5.10 -1.73
CA ARG A 9 -2.50 6.08 -1.90
C ARG A 9 -1.96 7.49 -1.72
N VAL A 10 -2.46 8.44 -2.51
CA VAL A 10 -2.15 9.86 -2.31
C VAL A 10 -2.90 10.35 -1.06
N ALA A 11 -2.25 11.18 -0.24
CA ALA A 11 -2.79 11.63 1.05
C ALA A 11 -4.16 12.34 0.93
N ASN A 12 -4.41 13.04 -0.17
CA ASN A 12 -5.68 13.73 -0.43
C ASN A 12 -6.86 12.81 -0.75
N ASP A 13 -6.62 11.51 -1.03
CA ASP A 13 -7.67 10.52 -1.35
C ASP A 13 -7.94 9.55 -0.17
N ARG A 14 -7.49 9.87 1.05
CA ARG A 14 -7.57 8.96 2.20
C ARG A 14 -8.59 9.42 3.24
N HIS A 15 -9.58 8.58 3.55
CA HIS A 15 -10.26 8.66 4.85
C HIS A 15 -9.29 8.25 5.96
N LYS A 16 -9.38 8.86 7.16
CA LYS A 16 -8.45 8.63 8.29
C LYS A 16 -8.16 7.13 8.54
N LEU A 17 -9.18 6.29 8.44
CA LEU A 17 -9.15 4.84 8.71
C LEU A 17 -8.81 3.97 7.49
N SER A 18 -8.67 4.53 6.29
CA SER A 18 -8.31 3.74 5.10
C SER A 18 -6.84 3.32 5.15
N PRO A 19 -6.52 2.08 4.74
CA PRO A 19 -5.13 1.66 4.59
C PRO A 19 -4.35 2.61 3.67
N PRO A 20 -3.09 2.93 3.99
CA PRO A 20 -2.27 3.86 3.20
C PRO A 20 -1.87 3.30 1.83
N CYS A 21 -2.05 2.00 1.61
CA CYS A 21 -1.74 1.31 0.38
C CYS A 21 -2.94 0.49 -0.13
N LYS A 22 -2.94 0.14 -1.42
CA LYS A 22 -3.90 -0.78 -2.06
C LYS A 22 -3.14 -1.92 -2.72
N GLY A 23 -3.61 -3.16 -2.58
CA GLY A 23 -2.96 -4.34 -3.17
C GLY A 23 -3.24 -5.62 -2.37
N PRO A 24 -2.49 -6.70 -2.63
CA PRO A 24 -1.33 -6.77 -3.53
C PRO A 24 -1.69 -6.75 -5.03
N TYR A 25 -0.74 -6.32 -5.85
CA TYR A 25 -0.81 -6.38 -7.31
C TYR A 25 0.40 -7.12 -7.87
N GLU A 26 0.22 -7.86 -8.95
CA GLU A 26 1.31 -8.45 -9.72
C GLU A 26 1.72 -7.53 -10.88
N VAL A 27 3.02 -7.27 -11.03
CA VAL A 27 3.55 -6.53 -12.19
C VAL A 27 3.61 -7.45 -13.41
N VAL A 28 2.65 -7.27 -14.31
CA VAL A 28 2.50 -8.09 -15.53
C VAL A 28 3.16 -7.47 -16.76
N GLY A 29 3.55 -6.19 -16.71
CA GLY A 29 4.27 -5.56 -17.80
C GLY A 29 4.55 -4.07 -17.62
N LYS A 30 5.16 -3.48 -18.65
CA LYS A 30 5.37 -2.03 -18.76
C LYS A 30 4.38 -1.45 -19.76
N LYS A 31 3.68 -0.40 -19.38
CA LYS A 31 2.77 0.36 -20.26
C LYS A 31 3.53 1.42 -21.06
N SER A 32 4.45 2.10 -20.39
CA SER A 32 5.32 3.15 -20.94
C SER A 32 6.56 3.28 -20.05
N PRO A 33 7.59 4.04 -20.43
CA PRO A 33 8.69 4.36 -19.52
C PRO A 33 8.15 4.87 -18.18
N GLY A 34 8.59 4.27 -17.07
CA GLY A 34 8.15 4.61 -15.71
C GLY A 34 6.74 4.15 -15.31
N ARG A 35 5.93 3.55 -16.19
CA ARG A 35 4.57 3.07 -15.85
C ARG A 35 4.40 1.57 -16.10
N TYR A 36 3.77 0.91 -15.13
CA TYR A 36 3.61 -0.54 -15.10
C TYR A 36 2.15 -0.95 -15.18
N LEU A 37 1.89 -2.07 -15.85
CA LEU A 37 0.60 -2.76 -15.84
C LEU A 37 0.54 -3.68 -14.63
N LEU A 38 -0.55 -3.59 -13.88
CA LEU A 38 -0.75 -4.26 -12.61
C LEU A 38 -2.00 -5.13 -12.67
N LYS A 39 -1.84 -6.41 -12.33
CA LYS A 39 -2.95 -7.34 -12.20
C LYS A 39 -3.34 -7.50 -10.74
N GLY A 40 -4.62 -7.41 -10.43
CA GLY A 40 -5.11 -7.67 -9.07
C GLY A 40 -4.90 -9.13 -8.69
N VAL A 41 -4.32 -9.41 -7.51
CA VAL A 41 -4.12 -10.80 -7.06
C VAL A 41 -5.37 -11.40 -6.40
N SER A 42 -6.44 -10.61 -6.24
CA SER A 42 -7.73 -11.05 -5.70
C SER A 42 -8.88 -10.49 -6.53
N PRO A 43 -10.07 -11.12 -6.49
CA PRO A 43 -11.26 -10.64 -7.22
C PRO A 43 -11.73 -9.24 -6.82
N LEU A 44 -11.30 -8.74 -5.66
CA LEU A 44 -11.65 -7.42 -5.15
C LEU A 44 -10.79 -6.30 -5.75
N LEU A 45 -9.70 -6.66 -6.45
CA LEU A 45 -8.77 -5.72 -7.05
C LEU A 45 -8.93 -5.72 -8.56
N ARG A 46 -9.33 -4.57 -9.10
CA ARG A 46 -9.32 -4.34 -10.56
C ARG A 46 -7.89 -4.13 -11.04
N ASP A 47 -7.61 -4.70 -12.21
CA ASP A 47 -6.39 -4.43 -12.96
C ASP A 47 -6.24 -2.94 -13.23
N THR A 48 -5.02 -2.45 -13.22
CA THR A 48 -4.73 -1.02 -13.31
C THR A 48 -3.34 -0.76 -13.88
N ALA A 49 -2.99 0.51 -14.04
CA ALA A 49 -1.64 0.94 -14.42
C ALA A 49 -1.19 2.12 -13.56
N ALA A 50 0.05 2.05 -13.06
CA ALA A 50 0.57 3.05 -12.14
C ALA A 50 2.04 3.40 -12.45
N ALA A 51 2.44 4.60 -12.02
CA ALA A 51 3.83 5.03 -12.08
C ALA A 51 4.66 4.30 -11.02
N GLY A 52 5.91 3.96 -11.34
CA GLY A 52 6.80 3.19 -10.47
C GLY A 52 7.05 3.86 -9.11
N GLU A 53 7.04 5.20 -9.05
CA GLU A 53 7.20 5.98 -7.81
C GLU A 53 6.08 5.76 -6.79
N HIS A 54 4.88 5.39 -7.26
CA HIS A 54 3.73 5.03 -6.43
C HIS A 54 3.69 3.55 -6.07
N LEU A 55 4.64 2.75 -6.55
CA LEU A 55 4.73 1.33 -6.24
C LEU A 55 5.70 1.10 -5.09
N LYS A 56 5.36 0.15 -4.24
CA LYS A 56 6.22 -0.39 -3.20
C LYS A 56 6.16 -1.90 -3.24
N LYS A 57 7.28 -2.58 -3.02
CA LYS A 57 7.28 -4.04 -2.99
C LYS A 57 6.44 -4.54 -1.81
N TRP A 58 5.64 -5.58 -2.06
CA TRP A 58 4.68 -6.10 -1.08
C TRP A 58 5.36 -6.48 0.25
N TYR A 59 6.49 -7.18 0.19
CA TYR A 59 7.20 -7.62 1.40
C TYR A 59 7.76 -6.45 2.23
N GLU A 60 8.22 -5.38 1.58
CA GLU A 60 8.72 -4.18 2.26
C GLU A 60 7.58 -3.49 3.00
N TRP A 61 6.43 -3.36 2.34
CA TRP A 61 5.23 -2.80 2.95
C TRP A 61 4.70 -3.66 4.09
N TYR A 62 4.63 -4.97 3.91
CA TYR A 62 4.14 -5.89 4.93
C TYR A 62 5.00 -5.85 6.19
N ARG A 63 6.33 -5.82 6.04
CA ARG A 63 7.26 -5.67 7.16
C ARG A 63 7.02 -4.38 7.93
N GLU A 64 6.92 -3.25 7.25
CA GLU A 64 6.66 -1.96 7.91
C GLU A 64 5.32 -1.94 8.64
N LEU A 65 4.29 -2.57 8.07
CA LEU A 65 3.00 -2.71 8.74
C LEU A 65 3.12 -3.55 10.02
N CYS A 66 3.83 -4.68 9.96
CA CYS A 66 4.11 -5.51 11.14
C CYS A 66 4.91 -4.73 12.19
N ASP A 67 5.96 -4.02 11.79
CA ASP A 67 6.77 -3.20 12.69
C ASP A 67 5.92 -2.08 13.32
N ALA A 68 5.04 -1.44 12.57
CA ALA A 68 4.12 -0.42 13.09
C ALA A 68 3.07 -0.99 14.05
N MET A 69 2.59 -2.22 13.83
CA MET A 69 1.66 -2.88 14.76
C MET A 69 2.36 -3.34 16.04
N ILE A 70 3.61 -3.81 15.95
CA ILE A 70 4.39 -4.25 17.12
C ILE A 70 4.81 -3.06 17.98
N ASN A 71 5.17 -1.94 17.34
CA ASN A 71 5.67 -0.74 18.03
C ASN A 71 4.58 0.33 18.26
N GLY A 72 3.36 0.11 17.78
CA GLY A 72 2.23 1.06 17.84
C GLY A 72 1.38 1.00 19.11
N ASP A 73 1.71 0.11 20.06
CA ASP A 73 1.05 -0.04 21.37
C ASP A 73 1.64 0.89 22.46
N ASN A 74 2.19 2.06 22.11
CA ASN A 74 2.73 3.02 23.09
C ASN A 74 2.03 4.39 23.09
N ASP A 75 0.81 4.50 22.56
CA ASP A 75 -0.01 5.72 22.71
C ASP A 75 -1.40 5.36 23.27
N ASP A 76 -1.44 4.72 24.44
CA ASP A 76 -2.63 4.77 25.31
C ASP A 76 -2.20 4.72 26.79
N GLU A 77 -2.10 5.92 27.39
CA GLU A 77 -2.27 6.31 28.80
C GLU A 77 -1.78 7.77 28.86
N THR A 78 -2.51 8.79 29.31
CA THR A 78 -3.71 8.92 30.15
C THR A 78 -4.22 10.35 29.98
N GLY A 79 -5.53 10.54 30.10
CA GLY A 79 -6.18 11.83 29.90
C GLY A 79 -5.96 12.85 31.01
N GLU A 80 -6.39 14.07 30.72
CA GLU A 80 -7.04 14.92 31.71
C GLU A 80 -8.14 15.71 30.96
N ASP A 81 -9.37 15.32 31.27
CA ASP A 81 -10.62 15.99 30.96
C ASP A 81 -10.89 16.89 32.17
N SER A 82 -10.71 18.22 32.05
CA SER A 82 -11.33 19.31 32.84
C SER A 82 -10.70 20.68 32.53
#